data_AF-R5MU49-F1
#
_entry.id   AF-R5MU49-F1
#
_cell.length_a   1.000
_cell.length_b   1.000
_cell.length_c   1.000
_cell.angle_alpha   90.00
_cell.angle_beta   90.00
_cell.angle_gamma   90.00
#
_symmetry.space_group_name_H-M   'P 1'
#
loop_
_entity.id
_entity.type
_entity.pdbx_description
1 polymer ?
#
loop_
_entity_poly.entity_id
_entity_poly.type
_entity_poly.pdbx_seq_one_letter_code
_entity_poly.pdbx_strand_id
1 'polypeptide(L)'
;MEEKVTIRLIRNATLRIRYAGKEILLDPMLAEKGTLQSALGVYKTPRVHLTMPMNEITNGVDMVLLTHNHIDHYDPTVKQHLPQDILFLTQPQDKGNIMQDGFTNVESIETDKTIGVLTIHRIQGHHGFGQIGEMMGPVSGYVLTAHGFPTIYIMSDCKWEECIRQAIEQFFPITS
;
A
#
# COMPACT_ATOMS: atom_id res chain seq x y z
N MET A 1 0.30 -27.71 7.71
CA MET A 1 1.00 -27.10 6.56
C MET A 1 1.35 -25.69 6.96
N GLU A 2 2.62 -25.31 6.88
CA GLU A 2 3.00 -23.90 7.01
C GLU A 2 2.30 -23.11 5.89
N GLU A 3 1.72 -21.97 6.26
CA GLU A 3 1.06 -21.12 5.28
C GLU A 3 2.13 -20.41 4.44
N LYS A 4 1.97 -20.48 3.11
CA LYS A 4 2.91 -19.88 2.17
C LYS A 4 2.72 -18.37 2.08
N VAL A 5 3.73 -17.60 2.48
CA VAL A 5 3.83 -16.17 2.17
C VAL A 5 4.16 -15.97 0.69
N THR A 6 3.44 -15.08 0.01
CA THR A 6 3.70 -14.76 -1.40
C THR A 6 3.55 -13.27 -1.63
N ILE A 7 4.48 -12.68 -2.38
CA ILE A 7 4.40 -11.30 -2.87
C ILE A 7 4.44 -11.36 -4.38
N ARG A 8 3.36 -10.95 -5.04
CA ARG A 8 3.26 -10.89 -6.51
C ARG A 8 3.26 -9.43 -6.94
N LEU A 9 4.27 -9.04 -7.72
CA LEU A 9 4.28 -7.76 -8.41
C LEU A 9 3.25 -7.76 -9.53
N ILE A 10 2.36 -6.76 -9.53
CA ILE A 10 1.39 -6.54 -10.60
C ILE A 10 1.96 -5.52 -11.58
N ARG A 11 2.20 -4.28 -11.11
CA ARG A 11 2.76 -3.16 -11.87
C ARG A 11 3.08 -2.00 -10.92
N ASN A 12 4.20 -1.29 -11.13
CA ASN A 12 4.63 -0.19 -10.25
C ASN A 12 4.71 -0.62 -8.77
N ALA A 13 4.10 0.13 -7.85
CA ALA A 13 3.96 -0.23 -6.45
C ALA A 13 2.80 -1.21 -6.16
N THR A 14 1.97 -1.53 -7.16
CA THR A 14 0.83 -2.44 -6.95
C THR A 14 1.32 -3.87 -6.75
N LEU A 15 1.09 -4.39 -5.55
CA LEU A 15 1.42 -5.76 -5.15
C LEU A 15 0.17 -6.51 -4.69
N ARG A 16 0.13 -7.81 -4.95
CA ARG A 16 -0.79 -8.74 -4.27
C ARG A 16 0.02 -9.57 -3.28
N ILE A 17 -0.30 -9.45 -2.00
CA ILE A 17 0.45 -10.05 -0.90
C ILE A 17 -0.44 -11.04 -0.18
N ARG A 18 -0.01 -12.30 -0.11
CA ARG A 18 -0.60 -13.30 0.78
C ARG A 18 0.26 -13.42 2.03
N TYR A 19 -0.32 -13.11 3.18
CA TYR A 19 0.38 -13.10 4.46
C TYR A 19 -0.57 -13.40 5.62
N ALA A 20 -0.20 -14.36 6.48
CA ALA A 20 -0.92 -14.67 7.72
C ALA A 20 -2.45 -14.86 7.56
N GLY A 21 -2.85 -15.62 6.55
CA GLY A 21 -4.25 -15.92 6.25
C GLY A 21 -5.00 -14.82 5.50
N LYS A 22 -4.30 -13.77 5.03
CA LYS A 22 -4.88 -12.61 4.37
C LYS A 22 -4.35 -12.40 2.96
N GLU A 23 -5.25 -12.06 2.05
CA GLU A 23 -4.96 -11.57 0.70
C GLU A 23 -5.07 -10.05 0.69
N ILE A 24 -3.93 -9.37 0.59
CA ILE A 24 -3.80 -7.91 0.67
C ILE A 24 -3.48 -7.37 -0.73
N LEU A 25 -4.25 -6.40 -1.20
CA LEU A 25 -3.92 -5.60 -2.38
C LEU A 25 -3.25 -4.30 -1.93
N LEU A 26 -1.96 -4.15 -2.20
CA LEU A 26 -1.17 -2.97 -1.87
C LEU A 26 -1.21 -1.98 -3.04
N ASP A 27 -1.45 -0.70 -2.74
CA ASP A 27 -1.31 0.44 -3.68
C ASP A 27 -1.89 0.16 -5.08
N PRO A 28 -3.22 -0.04 -5.20
CA PRO A 28 -3.86 -0.41 -6.45
C PRO A 28 -3.82 0.71 -7.51
N MET A 29 -2.99 0.53 -8.53
CA MET A 29 -2.99 1.30 -9.79
C MET A 29 -3.48 0.40 -10.93
N LEU A 30 -4.79 0.38 -11.13
CA LEU A 30 -5.57 -0.51 -11.99
C LEU A 30 -5.91 0.07 -13.36
N ALA A 31 -5.72 1.38 -13.58
CA ALA A 31 -6.04 2.04 -14.83
C ALA A 31 -5.34 1.42 -16.07
N GLU A 32 -5.99 1.55 -17.22
CA GLU A 32 -5.44 1.09 -18.49
C GLU A 32 -4.24 1.94 -18.94
N LYS A 33 -3.33 1.33 -19.71
CA LYS A 33 -2.10 1.99 -20.19
C LYS A 33 -2.41 3.33 -20.86
N GLY A 34 -1.77 4.39 -20.37
CA GLY A 34 -1.79 5.73 -20.96
C GLY A 34 -3.11 6.49 -20.80
N THR A 35 -3.98 6.08 -19.87
CA THR A 35 -5.28 6.71 -19.63
C THR A 35 -5.24 7.83 -18.59
N LEU A 36 -4.19 7.90 -17.79
CA LEU A 36 -4.00 8.91 -16.74
C LEU A 36 -2.81 9.82 -17.03
N GLN A 37 -2.70 10.89 -16.25
CA GLN A 37 -1.52 11.75 -16.21
C GLN A 37 -0.69 11.41 -14.96
N SER A 38 0.64 11.44 -15.06
CA SER A 38 1.56 11.31 -13.92
C SER A 38 1.27 12.38 -12.85
N ALA A 39 1.63 12.11 -11.59
CA ALA A 39 1.44 13.06 -10.48
C ALA A 39 2.00 14.47 -10.78
N LEU A 40 3.16 14.55 -11.46
CA LEU A 40 3.78 15.83 -11.86
C LEU A 40 3.18 16.46 -13.14
N GLY A 41 2.15 15.86 -13.73
CA GLY A 41 1.51 16.39 -14.93
C GLY A 41 2.32 16.25 -16.23
N VAL A 42 3.48 15.58 -16.22
CA VAL A 42 4.43 15.60 -17.36
C VAL A 42 4.15 14.52 -18.40
N TYR A 43 3.84 13.29 -17.99
CA TYR A 43 3.69 12.15 -18.91
C TYR A 43 2.38 11.41 -18.71
N LYS A 44 1.91 10.74 -19.77
CA LYS A 44 0.83 9.77 -19.66
C LYS A 44 1.31 8.55 -18.85
N THR A 45 0.44 8.05 -17.99
CA THR A 45 0.66 6.90 -17.11
C THR A 45 -0.61 6.05 -17.07
N PRO A 46 -0.56 4.75 -16.72
CA PRO A 46 0.62 3.87 -16.68
C PRO A 46 1.29 3.72 -18.04
N ARG A 47 2.61 3.49 -18.07
CA ARG A 47 3.38 3.30 -19.33
C ARG A 47 3.29 1.89 -19.90
N VAL A 48 2.86 0.91 -19.11
CA VAL A 48 2.75 -0.50 -19.50
C VAL A 48 1.38 -1.05 -19.13
N HIS A 49 0.95 -2.11 -19.82
CA HIS A 49 -0.29 -2.81 -19.49
C HIS A 49 -0.16 -3.54 -18.15
N LEU A 50 -1.30 -3.89 -17.54
CA LEU A 50 -1.31 -4.87 -16.46
C LEU A 50 -0.73 -6.20 -16.98
N THR A 51 -0.01 -6.91 -16.12
CA THR A 51 0.66 -8.17 -16.50
C THR A 51 -0.24 -9.40 -16.29
N MET A 52 -1.48 -9.20 -15.84
CA MET A 52 -2.51 -10.23 -15.66
C MET A 52 -3.93 -9.64 -15.78
N PRO A 53 -4.96 -10.48 -15.97
CA PRO A 53 -6.36 -10.06 -15.97
C PRO A 53 -6.83 -9.42 -14.66
N MET A 54 -7.80 -8.50 -14.75
CA MET A 54 -8.32 -7.75 -13.58
C MET A 54 -8.88 -8.65 -12.47
N ASN A 55 -9.55 -9.75 -12.83
CA ASN A 55 -10.11 -10.69 -11.86
C ASN A 55 -9.01 -11.43 -11.08
N GLU A 56 -7.84 -11.69 -11.67
CA GLU A 56 -6.68 -12.24 -10.95
C GLU A 56 -6.07 -11.24 -9.96
N ILE A 57 -6.32 -9.94 -10.15
CA ILE A 57 -5.84 -8.89 -9.24
C ILE A 57 -6.82 -8.72 -8.06
N THR A 58 -8.11 -8.66 -8.35
CA THR A 58 -9.14 -8.17 -7.42
C THR A 58 -9.95 -9.27 -6.72
N ASN A 59 -10.12 -10.44 -7.33
CA ASN A 59 -10.92 -11.49 -6.72
C ASN A 59 -10.24 -12.10 -5.50
N GLY A 60 -11.01 -12.26 -4.42
CA GLY A 60 -10.55 -12.88 -3.17
C GLY A 60 -9.59 -12.02 -2.37
N VAL A 61 -9.47 -10.73 -2.67
CA VAL A 61 -8.76 -9.77 -1.82
C VAL A 61 -9.59 -9.52 -0.56
N ASP A 62 -8.97 -9.68 0.61
CA ASP A 62 -9.62 -9.44 1.91
C ASP A 62 -9.59 -7.95 2.28
N MET A 63 -8.53 -7.25 1.90
CA MET A 63 -8.32 -5.84 2.23
C MET A 63 -7.41 -5.14 1.23
N VAL A 64 -7.57 -3.81 1.16
CA VAL A 64 -6.63 -2.91 0.50
C VAL A 64 -5.75 -2.27 1.57
N LEU A 65 -4.44 -2.21 1.32
CA LEU A 65 -3.49 -1.42 2.10
C LEU A 65 -2.95 -0.30 1.21
N LEU A 66 -3.16 0.94 1.60
CA LEU A 66 -2.74 2.11 0.83
C LEU A 66 -1.71 2.92 1.60
N THR A 67 -0.52 3.05 1.02
CA THR A 67 0.59 3.81 1.60
C THR A 67 0.37 5.30 1.54
N HIS A 68 -0.13 5.79 0.40
CA HIS A 68 -0.58 7.16 0.19
C HIS A 68 -1.43 7.25 -1.10
N ASN A 69 -2.23 8.31 -1.27
CA ASN A 69 -3.22 8.40 -2.36
C ASN A 69 -2.75 9.06 -3.67
N HIS A 70 -1.45 9.11 -3.96
CA HIS A 70 -0.98 9.60 -5.27
C HIS A 70 -1.46 8.70 -6.41
N ILE A 71 -1.58 9.30 -7.60
CA ILE A 71 -2.23 8.68 -8.78
C ILE A 71 -1.60 7.35 -9.24
N ASP A 72 -0.35 7.10 -8.90
CA ASP A 72 0.41 5.90 -9.22
C ASP A 72 0.42 4.82 -8.11
N HIS A 73 -0.26 5.11 -7.00
CA HIS A 73 -0.55 4.21 -5.88
C HIS A 73 -2.07 4.00 -5.68
N TYR A 74 -2.89 4.98 -6.05
CA TYR A 74 -4.35 4.91 -6.04
C TYR A 74 -4.90 5.70 -7.22
N ASP A 75 -5.71 5.05 -8.07
CA ASP A 75 -6.29 5.72 -9.23
C ASP A 75 -7.84 5.69 -9.27
N PRO A 76 -8.48 6.60 -10.02
CA PRO A 76 -9.94 6.73 -10.03
C PRO A 76 -10.72 5.50 -10.54
N THR A 77 -10.06 4.53 -11.18
CA THR A 77 -10.69 3.29 -11.65
C THR A 77 -10.81 2.24 -10.54
N VAL A 78 -10.11 2.40 -9.41
CA VAL A 78 -10.09 1.41 -8.31
C VAL A 78 -11.50 1.08 -7.80
N LYS A 79 -12.36 2.09 -7.60
CA LYS A 79 -13.76 1.91 -7.17
C LYS A 79 -14.65 1.15 -8.15
N GLN A 80 -14.22 1.00 -9.40
CA GLN A 80 -14.95 0.23 -10.41
C GLN A 80 -14.64 -1.26 -10.34
N HIS A 81 -13.55 -1.62 -9.66
CA HIS A 81 -13.00 -2.98 -9.65
C HIS A 81 -13.00 -3.64 -8.28
N LEU A 82 -13.27 -2.88 -7.21
CA LEU A 82 -13.33 -3.39 -5.84
C LEU A 82 -14.72 -3.17 -5.22
N PRO A 83 -15.17 -4.06 -4.31
CA PRO A 83 -16.36 -3.82 -3.50
C PRO A 83 -16.24 -2.54 -2.68
N GLN A 84 -17.30 -1.75 -2.59
CA GLN A 84 -17.29 -0.50 -1.81
C GLN A 84 -17.10 -0.73 -0.30
N ASP A 85 -17.48 -1.90 0.20
CA ASP A 85 -17.40 -2.31 1.61
C ASP A 85 -16.14 -3.11 1.95
N ILE A 86 -15.20 -3.26 1.00
CA ILE A 86 -13.89 -3.88 1.27
C ILE A 86 -13.18 -3.12 2.39
N LEU A 87 -12.50 -3.84 3.29
CA LEU A 87 -11.68 -3.20 4.31
C LEU A 87 -10.54 -2.43 3.62
N PHE A 88 -10.58 -1.12 3.71
CA PHE A 88 -9.61 -0.22 3.08
C PHE A 88 -8.79 0.46 4.17
N LEU A 89 -7.53 0.04 4.30
CA LEU A 89 -6.60 0.56 5.29
C LEU A 89 -5.74 1.66 4.67
N THR A 90 -5.73 2.83 5.30
CA THR A 90 -5.00 4.01 4.80
C THR A 90 -4.05 4.57 5.86
N GLN A 91 -3.17 5.48 5.46
CA GLN A 91 -2.65 6.48 6.40
C GLN A 91 -3.75 7.48 6.83
N PRO A 92 -3.61 8.16 7.97
CA PRO A 92 -4.65 9.04 8.53
C PRO A 92 -5.18 10.10 7.56
N GLN A 93 -4.27 10.70 6.78
CA GLN A 93 -4.56 11.84 5.91
C GLN A 93 -5.43 11.47 4.71
N ASP A 94 -5.39 10.21 4.28
CA ASP A 94 -6.06 9.78 3.04
C ASP A 94 -7.45 9.21 3.27
N LYS A 95 -7.81 8.88 4.52
CA LYS A 95 -9.10 8.26 4.87
C LYS A 95 -10.28 9.03 4.29
N GLY A 96 -10.26 10.37 4.45
CA GLY A 96 -11.34 11.23 3.96
C GLY A 96 -11.53 11.16 2.45
N ASN A 97 -10.43 11.13 1.69
CA ASN A 97 -10.45 11.09 0.23
C ASN A 97 -11.00 9.74 -0.27
N ILE A 98 -10.57 8.63 0.34
CA ILE A 98 -11.04 7.29 -0.02
C ILE A 98 -12.54 7.11 0.30
N MET A 99 -13.01 7.66 1.43
CA MET A 99 -14.45 7.68 1.75
C MET A 99 -15.25 8.53 0.76
N GLN A 100 -14.74 9.71 0.38
CA GLN A 100 -15.38 10.57 -0.63
C GLN A 100 -15.47 9.90 -2.01
N ASP A 101 -14.54 8.98 -2.32
CA ASP A 101 -14.57 8.22 -3.57
C ASP A 101 -15.57 7.03 -3.55
N GLY A 102 -16.23 6.80 -2.41
CA GLY A 102 -17.38 5.90 -2.29
C GLY A 102 -17.12 4.60 -1.50
N PHE A 103 -15.93 4.40 -0.95
CA PHE A 103 -15.65 3.27 -0.06
C PHE A 103 -16.26 3.51 1.33
N THR A 104 -16.91 2.50 1.89
CA THR A 104 -17.69 2.62 3.14
C THR A 104 -16.99 2.02 4.35
N ASN A 105 -16.02 1.11 4.15
CA ASN A 105 -15.27 0.45 5.22
C ASN A 105 -13.80 0.88 5.21
N VAL A 106 -13.57 2.16 5.53
CA VAL A 106 -12.23 2.78 5.49
C VAL A 106 -11.73 3.02 6.90
N GLU A 107 -10.54 2.51 7.22
CA GLU A 107 -9.88 2.69 8.51
C GLU A 107 -8.49 3.28 8.33
N SER A 108 -8.14 4.30 9.13
CA SER A 108 -6.76 4.81 9.18
C SER A 108 -5.94 3.99 10.18
N ILE A 109 -4.69 3.70 9.82
CA ILE A 109 -3.71 3.14 10.74
C ILE A 109 -2.94 4.30 11.35
N GLU A 110 -3.26 4.69 12.59
CA GLU A 110 -2.53 5.77 13.27
C GLU A 110 -1.11 5.33 13.64
N THR A 111 -1.00 4.18 14.32
CA THR A 111 0.28 3.56 14.70
C THR A 111 0.31 2.12 14.23
N ASP A 112 -0.56 1.27 14.79
CA ASP A 112 -0.63 -0.15 14.49
C ASP A 112 -2.08 -0.59 14.27
N LYS A 113 -2.27 -1.65 13.49
CA LYS A 113 -3.57 -2.31 13.31
C LYS A 113 -3.38 -3.82 13.34
N THR A 114 -4.11 -4.48 14.24
CA THR A 114 -4.16 -5.95 14.31
C THR A 114 -5.43 -6.49 13.66
N ILE A 115 -5.29 -7.52 12.82
CA ILE A 115 -6.38 -8.21 12.12
C ILE A 115 -6.14 -9.71 12.23
N GLY A 116 -6.83 -10.36 13.16
CA GLY A 116 -6.55 -11.76 13.49
C GLY A 116 -5.14 -11.91 14.05
N VAL A 117 -4.28 -12.66 13.36
CA VAL A 117 -2.87 -12.88 13.75
C VAL A 117 -1.86 -11.96 13.05
N LEU A 118 -2.33 -11.18 12.07
CA LEU A 118 -1.53 -10.15 11.38
C LEU A 118 -1.54 -8.86 12.20
N THR A 119 -0.37 -8.27 12.41
CA THR A 119 -0.24 -6.86 12.84
C THR A 119 0.47 -6.05 11.75
N ILE A 120 -0.10 -4.89 11.45
CA ILE A 120 0.38 -3.92 10.47
C ILE A 120 0.87 -2.70 11.26
N HIS A 121 2.17 -2.42 11.20
CA HIS A 121 2.80 -1.28 11.86
C HIS A 121 3.04 -0.18 10.84
N ARG A 122 2.56 1.04 11.10
CA ARG A 122 2.79 2.19 10.23
C ARG A 122 4.11 2.85 10.58
N ILE A 123 4.96 3.03 9.57
CA ILE A 123 6.18 3.81 9.64
C ILE A 123 5.94 5.12 8.91
N GLN A 124 5.84 6.23 9.64
CA GLN A 124 5.72 7.54 9.03
C GLN A 124 7.04 7.91 8.34
N GLY A 125 6.97 8.31 7.07
CA GLY A 125 8.13 8.81 6.33
C GLY A 125 7.80 10.03 5.48
N HIS A 126 8.79 10.47 4.70
CA HIS A 126 8.66 11.63 3.82
C HIS A 126 9.07 11.32 2.38
N HIS A 127 8.32 11.88 1.43
CA HIS A 127 8.53 11.72 -0.01
C HIS A 127 9.84 12.35 -0.55
N GLY A 128 10.47 13.28 0.19
CA GLY A 128 11.65 13.99 -0.31
C GLY A 128 12.30 14.94 0.70
N PHE A 129 13.27 15.72 0.25
CA PHE A 129 13.97 16.74 1.05
C PHE A 129 13.46 18.15 0.74
N GLY A 130 13.36 19.01 1.76
CA GLY A 130 12.99 20.41 1.61
C GLY A 130 11.55 20.64 1.14
N GLN A 131 11.29 21.81 0.54
CA GLN A 131 9.94 22.26 0.11
C GLN A 131 9.26 21.30 -0.87
N ILE A 132 10.02 20.58 -1.70
CA ILE A 132 9.46 19.59 -2.64
C ILE A 132 8.82 18.43 -1.89
N GLY A 133 9.41 17.99 -0.76
CA GLY A 133 8.84 16.96 0.10
C GLY A 133 7.56 17.41 0.80
N GLU A 134 7.49 18.67 1.25
CA GLU A 134 6.29 19.25 1.86
C GLU A 134 5.13 19.32 0.88
N MET A 135 5.40 19.67 -0.38
CA MET A 135 4.39 19.73 -1.44
C MET A 135 3.83 18.36 -1.84
N MET A 136 4.63 17.29 -1.70
CA MET A 136 4.20 15.92 -2.01
C MET A 136 3.37 15.28 -0.90
N GLY A 137 3.21 15.95 0.25
CA GLY A 137 2.41 15.43 1.35
C GLY A 137 3.05 14.25 2.10
N PRO A 138 2.33 13.67 3.08
CA PRO A 138 2.82 12.56 3.89
C PRO A 138 2.75 11.23 3.12
N VAL A 139 3.72 10.36 3.41
CA VAL A 139 3.75 8.97 2.94
C VAL A 139 3.99 8.06 4.14
N SER A 140 3.42 6.86 4.08
CA SER A 140 3.63 5.84 5.10
C SER A 140 4.18 4.56 4.49
N GLY A 141 5.22 4.02 5.12
CA GLY A 141 5.60 2.61 4.97
C GLY A 141 4.82 1.73 5.96
N TYR A 142 4.84 0.42 5.73
CA TYR A 142 4.19 -0.56 6.62
C TYR A 142 5.07 -1.78 6.87
N VAL A 143 5.14 -2.20 8.13
CA VAL A 143 5.72 -3.49 8.51
C VAL A 143 4.60 -4.47 8.82
N LEU A 144 4.64 -5.66 8.20
CA LEU A 144 3.72 -6.76 8.46
C LEU A 144 4.41 -7.80 9.35
N THR A 145 3.77 -8.13 10.47
CA THR A 145 4.25 -9.14 11.42
C THR A 145 3.14 -10.14 11.74
N ALA A 146 3.52 -11.40 11.94
CA ALA A 146 2.69 -12.43 12.53
C ALA A 146 3.59 -13.52 13.14
N HIS A 147 3.18 -14.11 14.26
CA HIS A 147 3.97 -15.16 14.91
C HIS A 147 4.16 -16.37 13.98
N GLY A 148 5.43 -16.77 13.75
CA GLY A 148 5.78 -17.87 12.85
C GLY A 148 5.82 -17.49 11.37
N PHE A 149 5.66 -16.21 11.03
CA PHE A 149 5.78 -15.69 9.67
C PHE A 149 7.03 -14.79 9.56
N PRO A 150 7.65 -14.69 8.36
CA PRO A 150 8.70 -13.70 8.13
C PRO A 150 8.16 -12.28 8.32
N THR A 151 8.96 -11.37 8.86
CA THR A 151 8.61 -9.94 8.84
C THR A 151 8.74 -9.38 7.43
N ILE A 152 7.75 -8.62 6.96
CA ILE A 152 7.82 -7.90 5.67
C ILE A 152 7.83 -6.41 5.95
N TYR A 153 8.76 -5.67 5.35
CA TYR A 153 8.73 -4.21 5.37
C TYR A 153 8.49 -3.65 3.97
N ILE A 154 7.40 -2.89 3.85
CA ILE A 154 7.01 -2.12 2.68
C ILE A 154 7.40 -0.67 2.97
N MET A 155 8.57 -0.26 2.47
CA MET A 155 9.07 1.11 2.70
C MET A 155 8.23 2.18 1.99
N SER A 156 7.59 1.83 0.86
CA SER A 156 6.90 2.78 -0.04
C SER A 156 7.82 3.90 -0.54
N ASP A 157 7.25 5.02 -0.97
CA ASP A 157 7.93 6.20 -1.49
C ASP A 157 8.62 7.06 -0.40
N CYS A 158 8.98 6.43 0.72
CA CYS A 158 9.77 7.06 1.77
C CYS A 158 11.23 7.21 1.30
N LYS A 159 11.86 8.35 1.58
CA LYS A 159 13.32 8.47 1.49
C LYS A 159 14.02 7.71 2.62
N TRP A 160 15.31 7.42 2.45
CA TRP A 160 16.11 6.94 3.57
C TRP A 160 16.31 8.02 4.62
N GLU A 161 15.82 7.78 5.83
CA GLU A 161 15.91 8.70 6.97
C GLU A 161 15.89 7.96 8.30
N GLU A 162 16.05 8.70 9.39
CA GLU A 162 16.25 8.14 10.72
C GLU A 162 15.09 7.24 11.19
N CYS A 163 13.84 7.60 10.91
CA CYS A 163 12.70 6.74 11.27
C CYS A 163 12.71 5.39 10.51
N ILE A 164 13.20 5.36 9.27
CA ILE A 164 13.35 4.14 8.47
C ILE A 164 14.45 3.26 9.06
N ARG A 165 15.58 3.85 9.44
CA ARG A 165 16.68 3.15 10.12
C ARG A 165 16.18 2.53 11.43
N GLN A 166 15.45 3.30 12.24
CA GLN A 166 14.88 2.84 13.51
C GLN A 166 13.87 1.70 13.30
N ALA A 167 13.02 1.77 12.28
CA ALA A 167 12.11 0.69 11.93
C ALA A 167 12.87 -0.60 11.56
N ILE A 168 13.95 -0.50 10.78
CA ILE A 168 14.78 -1.65 10.45
C ILE A 168 15.42 -2.27 11.70
N GLU A 169 15.98 -1.45 12.60
CA GLU A 169 16.59 -1.92 13.85
C GLU A 169 15.58 -2.59 14.79
N GLN A 170 14.36 -2.05 14.85
CA GLN A 170 13.28 -2.57 15.67
C GLN A 170 12.75 -3.91 15.15
N PHE A 171 12.50 -4.02 13.84
CA PHE A 171 11.75 -5.13 13.25
C PHE A 171 12.62 -6.20 12.57
N PHE A 172 13.89 -5.88 12.28
CA PHE A 172 14.89 -6.79 11.71
C PHE A 172 16.19 -6.72 12.53
N PRO A 173 16.14 -7.00 13.84
CA PRO A 173 17.35 -6.98 14.65
C PRO A 173 18.34 -8.00 14.12
N ILE A 174 19.59 -7.57 13.88
CA ILE A 174 20.69 -8.49 13.59
C ILE A 174 20.96 -9.24 14.89
N THR A 175 20.51 -10.48 14.97
CA THR A 175 20.90 -11.38 16.06
C THR A 175 22.35 -11.80 15.82
N SER A 176 23.26 -11.31 16.68
CA SER A 176 24.65 -11.78 16.80
C SER A 176 24.74 -13.17 17.39
#